data_AF-A0AAU2AID3-F1
#
_entry.id   AF-A0AAU2AID3-F1
#
_cell.length_a   1.000
_cell.length_b   1.000
_cell.length_c   1.000
_cell.angle_alpha   90.00
_cell.angle_beta   90.00
_cell.angle_gamma   90.00
#
_symmetry.space_group_name_H-M   'P 1'
#
loop_
_entity.id
_entity.type
_entity.pdbx_description
1 polymer ?
#
loop_
_entity_poly.entity_id
_entity_poly.type
_entity_poly.pdbx_seq_one_letter_code
_entity_poly.pdbx_strand_id
1 'polypeptide(L)'
;MPSYQLRDTTTHTLLVRDLADYAAAEAALDRLDDELEHDLTVNSEGASRIRLRLDVEKVTDDTTEAVGHHVLILGINDRPTFDAALLF
;
A
#
# COMPACT_ATOMS: atom_id res chain seq x y z
N MET A 1 22.82 7.10 -12.27
CA MET A 1 22.02 7.89 -11.30
C MET A 1 21.20 6.91 -10.50
N PRO A 2 21.04 7.12 -9.18
CA PRO A 2 20.21 6.22 -8.38
C PRO A 2 18.74 6.37 -8.79
N SER A 3 18.02 5.26 -8.88
CA SER A 3 16.57 5.23 -8.98
C SER A 3 15.98 4.54 -7.76
N TYR A 4 14.67 4.68 -7.57
CA TYR A 4 13.95 4.03 -6.49
C TYR A 4 12.87 3.10 -7.07
N GLN A 5 12.54 2.06 -6.34
CA GLN A 5 11.51 1.11 -6.70
C GLN A 5 10.77 0.64 -5.44
N LEU A 6 9.53 0.18 -5.63
CA LEU A 6 8.71 -0.35 -4.56
C LEU A 6 8.54 -1.85 -4.76
N ARG A 7 8.81 -2.63 -3.71
CA ARG A 7 8.67 -4.08 -3.73
C ARG A 7 7.78 -4.53 -2.60
N ASP A 8 6.83 -5.42 -2.88
CA ASP A 8 6.13 -6.15 -1.82
C ASP A 8 7.10 -7.11 -1.13
N THR A 9 7.33 -6.91 0.16
CA THR A 9 8.24 -7.72 0.98
C THR A 9 7.74 -9.16 1.15
N THR A 10 6.42 -9.38 1.08
CA THR A 10 5.79 -10.68 1.29
C THR A 10 5.84 -11.54 0.04
N THR A 11 5.47 -10.95 -1.11
CA THR A 11 5.41 -11.69 -2.38
C THR A 11 6.68 -11.53 -3.21
N HIS A 12 7.61 -10.67 -2.80
CA HIS A 12 8.78 -10.21 -3.56
C HIS A 12 8.43 -9.62 -4.94
N THR A 13 7.16 -9.25 -5.13
CA THR A 13 6.66 -8.67 -6.38
C THR A 13 7.09 -7.22 -6.46
N LEU A 14 7.60 -6.81 -7.62
CA LEU A 14 7.95 -5.41 -7.85
C LEU A 14 6.73 -4.65 -8.39
N LEU A 15 6.34 -3.61 -7.67
CA LEU A 15 5.11 -2.86 -7.93
C LEU A 15 5.37 -1.62 -8.77
N VAL A 16 6.44 -0.88 -8.45
CA VAL A 16 6.80 0.36 -9.13
C VAL A 16 8.31 0.40 -9.36
N ARG A 17 8.76 0.91 -10.51
CA ARG A 17 10.16 1.04 -10.92
C ARG A 17 10.51 2.47 -11.28
N ASP A 18 11.82 2.73 -11.39
CA ASP A 18 12.38 3.92 -12.05
C ASP A 18 11.92 5.26 -11.45
N LEU A 19 11.67 5.29 -10.15
CA LEU A 19 11.32 6.50 -9.42
C LEU A 19 12.56 7.38 -9.26
N ALA A 20 12.41 8.67 -9.56
CA ALA A 20 13.52 9.60 -9.68
C ALA A 20 14.26 9.85 -8.35
N ASP A 21 13.51 9.87 -7.25
CA ASP A 21 14.02 10.13 -5.92
C ASP A 21 13.12 9.48 -4.84
N TYR A 22 13.54 9.61 -3.59
CA TYR A 22 12.80 9.07 -2.46
C TYR A 22 11.42 9.73 -2.29
N ALA A 23 11.27 11.02 -2.61
CA ALA A 23 9.98 11.70 -2.51
C ALA A 23 8.99 11.19 -3.57
N ALA A 24 9.48 10.84 -4.77
CA ALA A 24 8.69 10.15 -5.77
C ALA A 24 8.28 8.73 -5.32
N ALA A 25 9.10 8.05 -4.52
CA ALA A 25 8.76 6.77 -3.92
C ALA A 25 7.65 6.90 -2.86
N GLU A 26 7.74 7.90 -1.98
CA GLU A 26 6.67 8.24 -1.02
C GLU A 26 5.36 8.59 -1.74
N ALA A 27 5.40 9.45 -2.75
CA ALA A 27 4.21 9.79 -3.53
C ALA A 27 3.62 8.59 -4.31
N ALA A 28 4.44 7.58 -4.64
CA ALA A 28 3.96 6.34 -5.25
C ALA A 28 3.31 5.41 -4.21
N LEU A 29 3.80 5.42 -2.96
CA LEU A 29 3.17 4.71 -1.85
C LEU A 29 1.79 5.29 -1.54
N ASP A 30 1.67 6.61 -1.47
CA ASP A 30 0.38 7.30 -1.24
C ASP A 30 -0.65 6.91 -2.32
N ARG A 31 -0.24 6.92 -3.60
CA ARG A 31 -1.13 6.49 -4.70
C ARG A 31 -1.55 5.03 -4.59
N LEU A 32 -0.64 4.16 -4.17
CA LEU A 32 -0.94 2.73 -4.02
C LEU A 32 -1.92 2.48 -2.88
N ASP A 33 -1.86 3.29 -1.82
CA ASP A 33 -2.85 3.28 -0.73
C ASP A 33 -4.24 3.71 -1.24
N ASP A 34 -4.31 4.85 -1.96
CA ASP A 34 -5.57 5.35 -2.55
C ASP A 34 -6.20 4.35 -3.54
N GLU A 35 -5.41 3.77 -4.44
CA GLU A 35 -5.85 2.78 -5.43
C GLU A 35 -6.39 1.53 -4.75
N LEU A 36 -5.71 1.05 -3.71
CA LEU A 36 -6.13 -0.13 -2.97
C LEU A 36 -7.38 0.13 -2.14
N GLU A 37 -7.52 1.31 -1.52
CA GLU A 37 -8.76 1.69 -0.83
C GLU A 37 -9.94 1.75 -1.80
N HIS A 38 -9.71 2.31 -2.99
CA HIS A 38 -10.72 2.37 -4.03
C HIS A 38 -11.15 0.99 -4.50
N ASP A 39 -10.20 0.11 -4.81
CA ASP A 39 -10.48 -1.25 -5.29
C ASP A 39 -11.25 -2.07 -4.25
N LEU A 40 -10.92 -1.94 -2.97
CA LEU A 40 -11.66 -2.61 -1.89
C LEU A 40 -13.10 -2.09 -1.78
N THR A 41 -13.27 -0.79 -1.91
CA THR A 41 -14.60 -0.15 -1.88
C THR A 41 -15.44 -0.59 -3.06
N VAL A 42 -14.88 -0.61 -4.27
CA VAL A 42 -15.59 -0.94 -5.52
C VAL A 42 -15.91 -2.43 -5.60
N ASN A 43 -14.95 -3.29 -5.25
CA ASN A 43 -15.13 -4.74 -5.39
C ASN A 43 -16.03 -5.33 -4.29
N SER A 44 -16.51 -4.51 -3.34
CA SER A 44 -17.22 -4.96 -2.14
C SER A 44 -16.46 -6.09 -1.44
N GLU A 45 -15.14 -6.11 -1.60
CA GLU A 45 -14.27 -6.98 -0.87
C GLU A 45 -14.32 -6.46 0.55
N GLY A 46 -15.19 -7.09 1.34
CA GLY A 46 -15.35 -6.94 2.78
C GLY A 46 -14.07 -7.29 3.54
N ALA A 47 -12.89 -6.94 3.01
CA ALA A 47 -11.61 -7.21 3.60
C ALA A 47 -11.56 -6.43 4.91
N SER A 48 -11.86 -7.14 5.99
CA SER A 48 -11.86 -6.59 7.34
C SER A 48 -10.49 -6.00 7.69
N ARG A 49 -9.42 -6.47 7.00
CA ARG A 49 -8.08 -5.91 7.06
C ARG A 49 -7.16 -6.46 5.95
N ILE A 50 -6.55 -5.60 5.15
CA ILE A 50 -5.38 -5.93 4.32
C ILE A 50 -4.15 -5.31 4.94
N ARG A 51 -3.08 -6.10 5.04
CA ARG A 51 -1.76 -5.64 5.48
C ARG A 51 -0.76 -5.91 4.37
N LEU A 52 -0.34 -4.85 3.69
CA LEU A 52 0.75 -4.89 2.71
C LEU A 52 2.03 -4.37 3.35
N ARG A 53 3.14 -5.05 3.08
CA ARG A 53 4.47 -4.61 3.51
C ARG A 53 5.29 -4.33 2.27
N LEU A 54 5.78 -3.11 2.15
CA LEU A 54 6.47 -2.60 0.99
C LEU A 54 7.86 -2.13 1.39
N ASP A 55 8.87 -2.50 0.61
CA ASP A 55 10.22 -1.97 0.73
C ASP A 55 10.40 -0.87 -0.31
N VAL A 56 10.93 0.27 0.13
CA VAL A 56 11.48 1.28 -0.76
C VAL A 56 12.93 0.89 -1.01
N GLU A 57 13.23 0.51 -2.23
CA GLU A 57 14.54 0.06 -2.63
C GLU A 57 15.22 1.15 -3.47
N LYS A 58 16.46 1.47 -3.15
CA LYS A 58 17.33 2.31 -3.97
C LYS A 58 18.15 1.41 -4.89
N VAL A 59 18.14 1.69 -6.18
CA VAL A 59 18.90 0.99 -7.21
C VAL A 59 20.06 1.89 -7.66
N THR A 60 21.29 1.41 -7.50
CA THR A 60 22.51 2.10 -7.95
C THR A 60 23.46 1.09 -8.57
N ASP A 61 23.86 1.30 -9.83
CA ASP A 61 24.79 0.43 -10.56
C ASP A 61 24.44 -1.08 -10.40
N ASP A 62 23.18 -1.42 -10.69
CA ASP A 62 22.56 -2.75 -10.54
C ASP A 62 22.52 -3.35 -9.12
N THR A 63 22.98 -2.59 -8.11
CA THR A 63 22.84 -2.95 -6.71
C THR A 63 21.53 -2.40 -6.17
N THR A 64 20.75 -3.25 -5.50
CA THR A 64 19.48 -2.88 -4.86
C THR A 64 19.67 -2.90 -3.35
N GLU A 65 19.31 -1.80 -2.69
CA GLU A 65 19.38 -1.66 -1.23
C GLU A 65 18.01 -1.20 -0.69
N ALA A 66 17.47 -1.91 0.29
CA ALA A 66 16.28 -1.45 1.00
C ALA A 66 16.64 -0.23 1.86
N VAL A 67 16.07 0.92 1.53
CA VAL A 67 16.31 2.20 2.21
C VAL A 67 15.12 2.67 3.04
N GLY A 68 13.96 2.00 2.90
CA GLY A 68 12.76 2.28 3.67
C GLY A 68 11.82 1.07 3.69
N HIS A 69 10.95 1.03 4.71
CA HIS A 69 9.92 0.01 4.85
C HIS A 69 8.59 0.67 5.20
N HIS A 70 7.55 0.34 4.45
CA HIS A 70 6.20 0.83 4.63
C HIS A 70 5.25 -0.34 4.91
N VAL A 71 4.31 -0.11 5.82
CA VAL A 71 3.26 -1.08 6.13
C VAL A 71 1.94 -0.38 5.91
N LEU A 72 1.25 -0.75 4.82
CA LEU A 72 -0.09 -0.30 4.53
C LEU A 72 -1.07 -1.20 5.28
N ILE A 73 -1.98 -0.61 6.02
CA ILE A 73 -3.05 -1.32 6.75
C ILE A 73 -4.38 -0.72 6.33
N LEU A 74 -5.05 -1.38 5.39
CA LEU A 74 -6.37 -0.97 4.94
C LEU A 74 -7.43 -1.79 5.66
N GLY A 75 -8.49 -1.15 6.11
CA GLY A 75 -9.61 -1.82 6.75
C GLY A 75 -10.85 -0.95 6.70
N ILE A 76 -11.90 -1.48 6.12
CA ILE A 76 -13.25 -0.93 6.30
C ILE A 76 -13.68 -1.30 7.71
N ASN A 77 -13.77 -0.30 8.60
CA ASN A 77 -14.54 -0.47 9.82
C ASN A 77 -15.97 -0.79 9.38
N ASP A 78 -16.38 -2.05 9.53
CA ASP A 78 -17.78 -2.37 9.74
C ASP A 78 -18.23 -1.52 10.93
N ARG A 79 -18.87 -0.38 10.65
CA ARG A 79 -19.69 0.26 11.66
C ARG A 79 -20.64 -0.85 12.12
N PRO A 80 -20.75 -1.16 13.42
CA PRO A 80 -21.85 -1.97 13.85
C PRO A 80 -23.10 -1.29 13.34
N THR A 81 -23.83 -1.97 12.46
CA THR A 81 -25.18 -1.58 12.08
C THR A 81 -25.96 -1.65 13.38
N PHE A 82 -25.97 -0.55 14.14
CA PHE A 82 -26.94 -0.35 15.19
C PHE A 82 -28.26 -0.22 14.45
N ASP A 83 -28.89 -1.37 14.27
CA ASP A 83 -30.26 -1.48 13.85
C ASP A 83 -31.10 -0.79 14.92
N ALA A 84 -31.36 0.50 14.70
CA ALA A 84 -32.23 1.32 15.53
C ALA A 84 -33.72 0.96 15.29
N ALA A 85 -34.05 -0.27 14.88
CA ALA A 85 -35.41 -0.75 14.73
C ALA A 85 -35.95 -1.52 15.95
N LEU A 86 -35.21 -1.62 17.06
CA LEU A 86 -35.67 -2.28 18.27
C LEU A 86 -35.34 -1.44 19.49
N LEU A 87 -36.05 -0.34 19.68
CA LEU A 87 -36.38 0.27 20.97
C LEU A 87 -37.29 1.48 20.67
N PHE A 88 -38.60 1.25 20.67
CA PHE A 88 -39.72 2.09 21.16
C PHE A 88 -41.02 1.72 20.45
#